data_AF-A0A371IPU0-F1
#
_entry.id   AF-A0A371IPU0-F1
#
_cell.length_a   1.000
_cell.length_b   1.000
_cell.length_c   1.000
_cell.angle_alpha   90.00
_cell.angle_beta   90.00
_cell.angle_gamma   90.00
#
_symmetry.space_group_name_H-M   'P 1'
#
loop_
_entity.id
_entity.type
_entity.pdbx_description
1 polymer ?
#
loop_
_entity_poly.entity_id
_entity_poly.type
_entity_poly.pdbx_seq_one_letter_code
_entity_poly.pdbx_strand_id
1 'polypeptide(L)'
;KHQSLHRQIDALANYGINERFIFSDKYSGKILDRDGLNELLTIIKPGDTLVVKEIDRLGRNRKETKELILFFVKENIDLVCLEMPYLKEFIIDKIKENEGF
;
A
#
# COMPACT_ATOMS: atom_id res chain seq x y z
N LYS A 1 -21.84 -0.76 -8.30
CA LYS A 1 -20.51 -1.21 -7.82
C LYS A 1 -19.34 -0.28 -8.19
N HIS A 2 -19.57 0.82 -8.94
CA HIS A 2 -18.51 1.78 -9.31
C HIS A 2 -18.21 2.85 -8.24
N GLN A 3 -19.15 3.06 -7.29
CA GLN A 3 -19.02 4.08 -6.25
C GLN A 3 -17.87 3.82 -5.25
N SER A 4 -17.42 2.57 -5.11
CA SER A 4 -16.38 2.21 -4.13
C SER A 4 -14.97 2.59 -4.58
N LEU A 5 -14.69 2.61 -5.89
CA LEU A 5 -13.36 2.98 -6.39
C LEU A 5 -13.17 4.50 -6.37
N HIS A 6 -14.19 5.25 -6.78
CA HIS A 6 -14.16 6.72 -6.76
C HIS A 6 -13.88 7.25 -5.35
N ARG A 7 -14.57 6.72 -4.33
CA ARG A 7 -14.33 7.07 -2.92
C ARG A 7 -12.92 6.76 -2.43
N GLN A 8 -12.26 5.74 -2.99
CA GLN A 8 -10.88 5.40 -2.65
C GLN A 8 -9.91 6.42 -3.25
N ILE A 9 -10.12 6.77 -4.51
CA ILE A 9 -9.35 7.80 -5.22
C ILE A 9 -9.53 9.14 -4.51
N ASP A 10 -10.77 9.52 -4.19
CA ASP A 10 -11.07 10.76 -3.46
C ASP A 10 -10.36 10.83 -2.11
N ALA A 11 -10.31 9.72 -1.36
CA ALA A 11 -9.61 9.68 -0.08
C ALA A 11 -8.10 9.92 -0.23
N LEU A 12 -7.48 9.33 -1.25
CA LEU A 12 -6.06 9.50 -1.55
C LEU A 12 -5.76 10.92 -2.07
N ALA A 13 -6.63 11.46 -2.93
CA ALA A 13 -6.52 12.84 -3.42
C ALA A 13 -6.68 13.85 -2.29
N ASN A 14 -7.65 13.66 -1.38
CA ASN A 14 -7.84 14.50 -0.20
C ASN A 14 -6.67 14.42 0.79
N TYR A 15 -5.93 13.32 0.82
CA TYR A 15 -4.69 13.21 1.57
C TYR A 15 -3.53 14.02 0.94
N GLY A 16 -3.69 14.47 -0.31
CA GLY A 16 -2.71 15.29 -1.03
C GLY A 16 -1.92 14.54 -2.10
N ILE A 17 -2.32 13.31 -2.45
CA ILE A 17 -1.66 12.54 -3.51
C ILE A 17 -2.15 13.07 -4.86
N ASN A 18 -1.21 13.43 -5.74
CA ASN A 18 -1.56 13.79 -7.10
C ASN A 18 -2.15 12.57 -7.83
N GLU A 19 -3.26 12.75 -8.55
CA GLU A 19 -3.96 11.67 -9.26
C GLU A 19 -3.05 10.83 -10.17
N ARG A 20 -2.00 11.43 -10.75
CA ARG A 20 -1.02 10.71 -11.58
C ARG A 20 -0.18 9.66 -10.83
N PHE A 21 -0.19 9.72 -9.51
CA PHE A 21 0.49 8.78 -8.61
C PHE A 21 -0.51 7.89 -7.85
N ILE A 22 -1.77 7.83 -8.31
CA ILE A 22 -2.78 6.92 -7.78
C ILE A 22 -2.85 5.72 -8.71
N PHE A 23 -2.49 4.56 -8.18
CA PHE A 23 -2.52 3.28 -8.88
C PHE A 23 -3.67 2.43 -8.36
N SER A 24 -4.33 1.68 -9.25
CA SER A 24 -5.46 0.84 -8.88
C SER A 24 -5.40 -0.53 -9.55
N ASP A 25 -5.58 -1.58 -8.74
CA ASP A 25 -5.73 -2.95 -9.20
C ASP A 25 -7.22 -3.29 -9.44
N LYS A 26 -7.49 -4.19 -10.39
CA LYS A 26 -8.87 -4.64 -10.70
C LYS A 26 -9.04 -6.11 -10.33
N TYR A 27 -10.07 -6.41 -9.54
CA TYR A 27 -10.47 -7.77 -9.23
C TYR A 27 -11.77 -8.16 -9.94
N SER A 28 -11.72 -9.16 -10.81
CA SER A 28 -12.90 -9.71 -11.49
C SER A 28 -13.22 -11.13 -11.03
N GLY A 29 -13.49 -11.30 -9.72
CA GLY A 29 -14.05 -12.52 -9.10
C GLY A 29 -13.16 -13.77 -9.07
N LYS A 30 -12.32 -13.98 -10.09
CA LYS A 30 -11.39 -15.11 -10.24
C LYS A 30 -9.97 -14.63 -10.59
N ILE A 31 -9.86 -13.46 -11.23
CA ILE A 31 -8.60 -12.89 -11.68
C ILE A 31 -8.38 -11.59 -10.90
N LEU A 32 -7.21 -11.48 -10.28
CA LEU A 32 -6.71 -10.18 -9.83
C LEU A 32 -5.69 -9.69 -10.84
N ASP A 33 -6.03 -8.57 -11.45
CA ASP A 33 -5.17 -7.80 -12.32
C ASP A 33 -4.36 -6.80 -11.48
N ARG A 34 -3.04 -6.86 -11.61
CA ARG A 34 -2.06 -6.16 -10.77
C ARG A 34 -1.34 -5.03 -11.51
N ASP A 35 -1.91 -4.56 -12.61
CA ASP A 35 -1.32 -3.51 -13.42
C ASP A 35 -0.93 -2.28 -12.59
N GLY A 36 -1.77 -1.88 -11.63
CA GLY A 36 -1.48 -0.74 -10.75
C GLY A 36 -0.28 -0.98 -9.83
N LEU A 37 -0.23 -2.14 -9.15
CA LEU A 37 0.93 -2.50 -8.33
C LEU A 37 2.21 -2.65 -9.16
N ASN A 38 2.12 -3.26 -10.34
CA ASN A 38 3.27 -3.43 -11.24
C ASN A 38 3.80 -2.07 -11.70
N GLU A 39 2.94 -1.14 -12.09
CA GLU A 39 3.32 0.21 -12.49
C GLU A 39 3.97 0.97 -11.33
N LEU A 40 3.38 0.93 -10.14
CA LEU A 40 3.94 1.53 -8.91
C LEU A 40 5.39 1.06 -8.69
N LEU A 41 5.63 -0.25 -8.76
CA LEU A 41 6.94 -0.84 -8.54
C LEU A 41 8.01 -0.39 -9.56
N THR A 42 7.61 0.06 -10.75
CA THR A 42 8.57 0.60 -11.74
C THR A 42 9.01 2.03 -11.45
N ILE A 43 8.23 2.78 -10.67
CA ILE A 43 8.47 4.22 -10.47
C ILE A 43 8.88 4.58 -9.04
N ILE A 44 8.46 3.79 -8.05
CA ILE A 44 8.68 4.08 -6.63
C ILE A 44 10.16 3.93 -6.27
N LYS A 45 10.67 4.84 -5.45
CA LYS A 45 12.09 4.92 -5.11
C LYS A 45 12.32 4.94 -3.60
N PRO A 46 13.53 4.57 -3.15
CA PRO A 46 13.93 4.76 -1.76
C PRO A 46 13.74 6.22 -1.32
N GLY A 47 13.12 6.41 -0.16
CA GLY A 47 12.73 7.70 0.39
C GLY A 47 11.31 8.16 0.04
N ASP A 48 10.62 7.47 -0.88
CA ASP A 48 9.22 7.75 -1.18
C ASP A 48 8.29 7.23 -0.08
N THR A 49 7.03 7.69 -0.09
CA THR A 49 5.96 7.19 0.79
C THR A 49 4.89 6.51 -0.03
N LEU A 50 4.65 5.21 0.22
CA LEU A 50 3.50 4.49 -0.27
C LEU A 50 2.31 4.70 0.68
N VAL A 51 1.29 5.38 0.18
CA VAL A 51 0.03 5.58 0.90
C VAL A 51 -1.02 4.62 0.37
N VAL A 52 -1.69 3.92 1.28
CA VAL A 52 -2.81 3.05 0.98
C VAL A 52 -4.00 3.40 1.86
N LYS A 53 -5.21 3.21 1.35
CA LYS A 53 -6.42 3.43 2.17
C LYS A 53 -6.54 2.41 3.30
N GLU A 54 -6.37 1.14 2.96
CA GLU A 54 -6.54 -0.04 3.81
C GLU A 54 -5.39 -1.03 3.53
N ILE A 55 -4.79 -1.61 4.57
CA ILE A 55 -3.68 -2.57 4.39
C ILE A 55 -4.10 -3.86 3.68
N ASP A 56 -5.32 -4.34 3.93
CA ASP A 56 -5.85 -5.53 3.26
C ASP A 56 -6.05 -5.34 1.75
N ARG A 57 -5.92 -4.11 1.22
CA ARG A 57 -6.00 -3.81 -0.22
C ARG A 57 -4.65 -3.91 -0.93
N LEU A 58 -3.54 -4.00 -0.21
CA LEU A 58 -2.21 -4.10 -0.80
C LEU A 58 -1.98 -5.51 -1.41
N GLY A 59 -2.27 -6.57 -0.65
CA GLY A 59 -2.14 -7.96 -1.07
C GLY A 59 -3.47 -8.65 -1.40
N ARG A 60 -3.43 -9.80 -2.10
CA ARG A 60 -4.58 -10.70 -2.30
C ARG A 60 -4.95 -11.42 -1.01
N ASN A 61 -3.98 -11.59 -0.13
CA ASN A 61 -4.09 -12.29 1.13
C ASN A 61 -3.06 -11.76 2.13
N ARG A 62 -3.21 -12.16 3.40
CA ARG A 62 -2.34 -11.72 4.50
C ARG A 62 -0.85 -11.99 4.26
N LYS A 63 -0.51 -13.12 3.61
CA LYS A 63 0.88 -13.48 3.35
C LYS A 63 1.51 -12.52 2.34
N GLU A 64 0.86 -12.30 1.20
CA GLU A 64 1.34 -11.36 0.17
C GLU A 64 1.38 -9.93 0.71
N THR A 65 0.37 -9.50 1.47
CA THR A 65 0.38 -8.17 2.12
C THR A 65 1.60 -8.00 3.02
N LYS A 66 1.94 -9.01 3.83
CA LYS A 66 3.12 -8.99 4.69
C LYS A 66 4.42 -8.92 3.87
N GLU A 67 4.52 -9.71 2.80
CA GLU A 67 5.70 -9.73 1.92
C GLU A 67 5.92 -8.36 1.26
N LEU A 68 4.86 -7.73 0.75
CA LEU A 68 4.92 -6.38 0.16
C LEU A 68 5.33 -5.33 1.20
N ILE A 69 4.75 -5.36 2.40
CA ILE A 69 5.13 -4.44 3.49
C ILE A 69 6.62 -4.56 3.79
N LEU A 70 7.11 -5.79 3.98
CA LEU A 70 8.52 -6.03 4.27
C LEU A 70 9.43 -5.58 3.12
N PHE A 71 9.02 -5.79 1.88
CA PHE A 71 9.73 -5.31 0.69
C PHE A 71 9.87 -3.78 0.73
N PHE A 72 8.77 -3.04 0.87
CA PHE A 72 8.81 -1.58 0.87
C PHE A 72 9.66 -1.02 2.01
N VAL A 73 9.53 -1.57 3.22
CA VAL A 73 10.36 -1.10 4.36
C VAL A 73 11.85 -1.36 4.10
N LYS A 74 12.21 -2.52 3.53
CA LYS A 74 13.61 -2.83 3.19
C LYS A 74 14.17 -1.90 2.12
N GLU A 75 13.35 -1.50 1.16
CA GLU A 75 13.71 -0.54 0.12
C GLU A 75 13.69 0.92 0.62
N ASN A 76 13.58 1.14 1.94
CA ASN A 76 13.51 2.47 2.55
C ASN A 76 12.32 3.30 2.03
N ILE A 77 11.18 2.65 1.81
CA ILE A 77 9.91 3.26 1.42
C ILE A 77 9.02 3.31 2.66
N ASP A 78 8.54 4.51 2.98
CA ASP A 78 7.61 4.72 4.09
C ASP A 78 6.22 4.21 3.74
N LEU A 79 5.52 3.64 4.71
CA LEU A 79 4.15 3.16 4.55
C LEU A 79 3.18 3.98 5.40
N VAL A 80 2.13 4.49 4.77
CA VAL A 80 1.02 5.17 5.44
C VAL A 80 -0.27 4.47 5.09
N CYS A 81 -1.04 4.10 6.12
CA CYS A 81 -2.40 3.59 5.96
C CYS A 81 -3.39 4.61 6.50
N LEU A 82 -4.31 5.09 5.66
CA LEU A 82 -5.26 6.13 6.06
C LEU A 82 -6.22 5.65 7.16
N GLU A 83 -6.62 4.37 7.13
CA GLU A 83 -7.47 3.78 8.17
C GLU A 83 -6.70 3.29 9.39
N MET A 84 -5.36 3.23 9.32
CA MET A 84 -4.50 2.88 10.45
C MET A 84 -3.32 3.87 10.54
N PRO A 85 -3.54 5.08 11.08
CA PRO A 85 -2.50 6.11 11.15
C PRO A 85 -1.24 5.67 11.89
N TYR A 86 -1.38 4.78 12.89
CA TYR A 86 -0.27 4.25 13.69
C TYR A 86 0.42 3.00 13.11
N LEU A 87 0.15 2.70 11.84
CA LEU A 87 0.70 1.51 11.20
C LEU A 87 2.22 1.56 11.13
N LYS A 88 2.79 2.74 10.87
CA LYS A 88 4.24 2.91 10.72
C LYS A 88 4.97 2.48 12.00
N GLU A 89 4.51 2.97 13.15
CA GLU A 89 5.01 2.61 14.47
C GLU A 89 4.86 1.10 14.72
N PHE A 90 3.68 0.54 14.44
CA PHE A 90 3.42 -0.89 14.60
C PHE A 90 4.36 -1.77 13.75
N ILE A 91 4.61 -1.39 12.49
CA ILE A 91 5.54 -2.12 11.61
C ILE A 91 6.96 -2.06 12.16
N ILE A 92 7.42 -0.87 12.58
CA ILE A 92 8.75 -0.67 13.16
C ILE A 92 8.93 -1.55 14.40
N ASP A 93 7.95 -1.57 15.30
CA ASP A 93 7.98 -2.38 16.51
C ASP A 93 8.06 -3.87 16.17
N LYS A 94 7.27 -4.33 15.20
CA LYS A 94 7.29 -5.74 14.76
C LYS A 94 8.58 -6.13 14.04
N ILE A 95 9.22 -5.22 13.32
CA ILE A 95 10.52 -5.48 12.68
C ILE A 95 11.60 -5.60 13.76
N LYS A 96 11.64 -4.66 14.72
CA LYS A 96 12.58 -4.73 15.86
C LYS A 96 12.43 -6.01 16.67
N GLU A 97 11.19 -6.45 16.94
CA GLU A 97 10.92 -7.72 17.63
C GLU A 97 11.46 -8.95 16.86
N ASN A 98 11.39 -8.96 15.52
CA ASN A 98 11.86 -10.09 14.70
C ASN A 98 13.37 -10.06 14.42
N GLU A 99 13.99 -8.87 14.43
CA GLU A 99 15.44 -8.71 14.26
C GLU A 99 16.24 -8.78 15.56
N GLY A 100 15.57 -8.99 16.70
CA GLY A 100 16.22 -9.30 17.97
C GLY A 100 17.02 -8.14 18.57
N PHE A 101 16.37 -6.99 18.74
CA PHE A 101 16.82 -5.93 19.65
C PHE A 101 16.14 -6.02 21.01
#